data_AF-A0A139RKK5-F1
#
_entry.id   AF-A0A139RKK5-F1
#
_cell.length_a   1.000
_cell.length_b   1.000
_cell.length_c   1.000
_cell.angle_alpha   90.00
_cell.angle_beta   90.00
_cell.angle_gamma   90.00
#
_symmetry.space_group_name_H-M   'P 1'
#
loop_
_entity.id
_entity.type
_entity.pdbx_description
1 polymer ?
#
loop_
_entity_poly.entity_id
_entity_poly.type
_entity_poly.pdbx_seq_one_letter_code
_entity_poly.pdbx_strand_id
1 'polypeptide(L)'
;MLLQLIFIYYVLPSIGIRLDRLPAAVIAFVLNYAAYFAEIFRGGIATIPKGQYEAAKVLKFSSFDTVRYIILPQVTKIVLPSVFNEIMSLVKDTSLVYALGISDLILASRTAANRDASLVPMFLAGAIYLIMIGLVTIVAKKLEKKYSYYR
;
A
#
# COMPACT_ATOMS: atom_id res chain seq x y z
N MET A 1 2.97 11.03 -0.75
CA MET A 1 4.14 10.21 -1.14
C MET A 1 5.30 11.01 -1.70
N LEU A 2 5.09 11.78 -2.78
CA LEU A 2 6.18 12.50 -3.46
C LEU A 2 7.01 13.39 -2.51
N LEU A 3 6.36 14.15 -1.63
CA LEU A 3 7.04 14.97 -0.63
C LEU A 3 7.96 14.15 0.27
N GLN A 4 7.54 12.96 0.71
CA GLN A 4 8.32 12.09 1.59
C GLN A 4 9.53 11.49 0.87
N LEU A 5 9.38 11.13 -0.42
CA LEU A 5 10.50 10.72 -1.27
C LEU A 5 11.54 11.84 -1.39
N ILE A 6 11.08 13.06 -1.69
CA ILE A 6 11.95 14.24 -1.80
C ILE A 6 12.64 14.52 -0.47
N PHE A 7 11.92 14.45 0.65
CA PHE A 7 12.48 14.69 1.97
C PHE A 7 13.59 13.69 2.31
N ILE A 8 13.33 12.39 2.15
CA ILE A 8 14.30 11.35 2.51
C ILE A 8 15.55 11.41 1.63
N TYR A 9 15.41 11.71 0.34
CA TYR A 9 16.57 11.74 -0.56
C TYR A 9 17.31 13.08 -0.58
N TYR A 10 16.61 14.21 -0.58
CA TYR A 10 17.23 15.54 -0.72
C TYR A 10 17.44 16.29 0.60
N VAL A 11 16.60 16.06 1.63
CA VAL A 11 16.69 16.79 2.91
C VAL A 11 17.55 16.05 3.93
N LEU A 12 17.42 14.72 4.03
CA LEU A 12 18.20 13.90 4.97
C LEU A 12 19.74 14.04 4.85
N PRO A 13 20.32 14.28 3.65
CA PRO A 13 21.74 14.59 3.53
C PRO A 13 22.19 15.84 4.29
N SER A 14 21.29 16.81 4.54
CA SER A 14 21.63 18.04 5.30
C SER A 14 21.96 17.77 6.76
N ILE A 15 21.50 16.65 7.31
CA ILE A 15 21.78 16.18 8.67
C ILE A 15 22.82 15.04 8.70
N GLY A 16 23.54 14.83 7.59
CA GLY A 16 24.63 13.85 7.49
C GLY A 16 24.23 12.43 7.06
N ILE A 17 22.93 12.16 6.84
CA ILE A 17 22.46 10.83 6.42
C ILE A 17 22.31 10.82 4.90
N ARG A 18 23.21 10.10 4.22
CA ARG A 18 23.20 9.95 2.76
C ARG A 18 22.74 8.55 2.40
N LEU A 19 21.67 8.48 1.61
CA LEU A 19 21.12 7.24 1.09
C LEU A 19 21.22 7.28 -0.43
N ASP A 20 21.57 6.14 -1.02
CA ASP A 20 21.42 5.97 -2.47
C ASP A 20 19.93 5.99 -2.85
N ARG A 21 19.65 6.25 -4.13
CA ARG A 21 18.29 6.49 -4.66
C ARG A 21 17.33 5.34 -4.32
N LEU A 22 17.76 4.10 -4.54
CA LEU A 22 16.89 2.93 -4.34
C LEU A 22 16.58 2.68 -2.86
N PRO A 23 17.56 2.63 -1.93
CA PRO A 23 17.29 2.58 -0.50
C PRO A 23 16.42 3.74 0.02
N ALA A 24 16.68 4.97 -0.45
CA ALA A 24 15.87 6.14 -0.09
C ALA A 24 14.40 5.97 -0.51
N ALA A 25 14.18 5.49 -1.74
CA ALA A 25 12.85 5.19 -2.22
C ALA A 25 12.16 4.11 -1.38
N VAL A 26 12.82 2.97 -1.15
CA VAL A 26 12.26 1.86 -0.36
C VAL A 26 11.89 2.32 1.05
N ILE A 27 12.76 3.06 1.73
CA ILE A 27 12.48 3.58 3.09
C ILE A 27 11.29 4.54 3.05
N ALA A 28 11.21 5.42 2.06
CA ALA A 28 10.09 6.34 1.91
C ALA A 28 8.76 5.61 1.72
N PHE A 29 8.71 4.61 0.85
CA PHE A 29 7.51 3.81 0.63
C PHE A 29 7.14 3.00 1.88
N VAL A 30 8.09 2.27 2.47
CA VAL A 30 7.84 1.45 3.65
C VAL A 30 7.31 2.29 4.80
N LEU A 31 7.99 3.39 5.13
CA LEU A 31 7.58 4.25 6.24
C LEU A 31 6.19 4.83 6.00
N ASN A 32 5.90 5.24 4.78
CA ASN A 32 4.60 5.81 4.48
C ASN A 32 3.49 4.76 4.59
N TYR A 33 3.60 3.67 3.84
CA TYR A 33 2.55 2.65 3.78
C TYR A 33 2.41 1.91 5.12
N ALA A 34 3.48 1.79 5.91
CA ALA A 34 3.38 1.29 7.28
C ALA A 34 2.44 2.16 8.14
N ALA A 35 2.47 3.48 8.00
CA ALA A 35 1.57 4.38 8.73
C ALA A 35 0.11 4.21 8.28
N TYR A 36 -0.14 4.14 6.96
CA TYR A 36 -1.48 3.89 6.43
C TYR A 36 -2.02 2.53 6.86
N PHE A 37 -1.21 1.47 6.76
CA PHE A 37 -1.62 0.14 7.21
C PHE A 37 -1.86 0.11 8.73
N ALA A 38 -1.01 0.75 9.53
CA ALA A 38 -1.21 0.82 10.98
C ALA A 38 -2.58 1.43 11.34
N GLU A 39 -2.99 2.52 10.68
CA GLU A 39 -4.31 3.13 10.89
C GLU A 39 -5.45 2.24 10.39
N ILE A 40 -5.28 1.56 9.26
CA ILE A 40 -6.26 0.59 8.74
C ILE A 40 -6.46 -0.56 9.75
N PHE A 41 -5.38 -1.16 10.25
CA PHE A 41 -5.46 -2.23 11.25
C PHE A 41 -6.04 -1.73 12.57
N ARG A 42 -5.64 -0.55 13.04
CA ARG A 42 -6.20 0.08 14.26
C ARG A 42 -7.69 0.32 14.12
N GLY A 43 -8.15 0.87 12.99
CA GLY A 43 -9.55 1.09 12.68
C GLY A 43 -10.36 -0.21 12.60
N GLY A 44 -9.79 -1.24 11.99
CA GLY A 44 -10.40 -2.57 11.91
C GLY A 44 -10.56 -3.23 13.28
N ILE A 45 -9.55 -3.15 14.15
CA ILE A 45 -9.61 -3.65 15.53
C ILE A 45 -10.67 -2.90 16.34
N ALA A 46 -10.76 -1.58 16.18
CA ALA A 46 -11.72 -0.74 16.90
C ALA A 46 -13.19 -1.02 16.52
N THR A 47 -13.43 -1.64 15.37
CA THR A 47 -14.78 -2.03 14.91
C THR A 47 -15.29 -3.31 15.59
N ILE A 48 -14.41 -4.09 16.24
CA ILE A 48 -14.80 -5.34 16.89
C ILE A 48 -15.66 -5.05 18.14
N PRO A 49 -16.86 -5.65 18.25
CA PRO A 49 -17.74 -5.44 19.41
C PRO A 49 -17.07 -5.86 20.72
N LYS A 50 -17.22 -5.04 21.77
CA LYS A 50 -16.69 -5.35 23.12
C LYS A 50 -17.17 -6.71 23.65
N GLY A 51 -18.39 -7.13 23.28
CA GLY A 51 -18.93 -8.44 23.63
C GLY A 51 -18.08 -9.64 23.18
N GLN A 52 -17.32 -9.53 22.09
CA GLN A 52 -16.39 -10.59 21.66
C GLN A 52 -15.25 -10.78 22.67
N TYR A 53 -14.72 -9.67 23.21
CA TYR A 53 -13.68 -9.69 24.24
C TYR A 53 -14.23 -10.17 25.58
N GLU A 54 -15.45 -9.72 25.95
CA GLU A 54 -16.12 -10.14 27.18
C GLU A 54 -16.45 -11.65 27.16
N ALA A 55 -16.99 -12.15 26.05
CA ALA A 55 -17.27 -13.58 25.87
C ALA A 55 -16.00 -14.43 25.94
N ALA A 56 -14.91 -14.00 25.29
CA ALA A 56 -13.62 -14.68 25.37
C ALA A 56 -13.11 -14.77 26.82
N LYS A 57 -13.27 -13.68 27.59
CA LYS A 57 -12.90 -13.63 29.02
C LYS A 57 -13.75 -14.58 29.87
N VAL A 58 -15.07 -14.66 29.62
CA VAL A 58 -15.97 -15.61 30.31
C VAL A 58 -15.58 -17.06 30.01
N LEU A 59 -15.19 -17.34 28.76
CA LEU A 59 -14.68 -18.65 28.33
C LEU A 59 -13.23 -18.92 28.76
N LYS A 60 -12.63 -18.05 29.58
CA LYS A 60 -11.25 -18.15 30.10
C LYS A 60 -10.18 -18.23 29.01
N PHE A 61 -10.41 -17.63 27.84
CA PHE A 61 -9.35 -17.46 26.85
C PHE A 61 -8.27 -16.51 27.38
N SER A 62 -7.00 -16.80 27.07
CA SER A 62 -5.93 -15.84 27.30
C SER A 62 -6.05 -14.65 26.34
N SER A 63 -5.43 -13.52 26.65
CA SER A 63 -5.42 -12.35 25.75
C SER A 63 -4.81 -12.69 24.39
N PHE A 64 -3.77 -13.53 24.37
CA PHE A 64 -3.14 -13.98 23.12
C PHE A 64 -4.07 -14.86 22.30
N ASP A 65 -4.75 -15.82 22.94
CA ASP A 65 -5.70 -16.70 22.25
C ASP A 65 -6.91 -15.93 21.73
N THR A 66 -7.40 -14.96 22.52
CA THR A 66 -8.47 -14.06 22.11
C THR A 66 -8.07 -13.32 20.83
N VAL A 67 -6.88 -12.72 20.80
CA VAL A 67 -6.40 -12.01 19.61
C VAL A 67 -6.22 -12.98 18.44
N ARG A 68 -5.55 -14.11 18.64
CA ARG A 68 -5.20 -15.05 17.56
C ARG A 68 -6.42 -15.73 16.94
N TYR A 69 -7.35 -16.20 17.76
CA TYR A 69 -8.46 -17.06 17.31
C TYR A 69 -9.78 -16.31 17.10
N ILE A 70 -9.98 -15.18 17.78
CA ILE A 70 -11.26 -14.44 17.72
C ILE A 70 -11.07 -13.14 16.95
N ILE A 71 -10.14 -12.27 17.39
CA ILE A 71 -10.04 -10.90 16.85
C ILE A 71 -9.36 -10.90 15.47
N LEU A 72 -8.20 -11.53 15.31
CA LEU A 72 -7.42 -11.48 14.08
C LEU A 72 -8.19 -12.00 12.85
N PRO A 73 -8.93 -13.12 12.91
CA PRO A 73 -9.75 -13.57 11.78
C PRO A 73 -10.90 -12.63 11.42
N GLN A 74 -11.41 -11.84 12.38
CA GLN A 74 -12.46 -10.85 12.13
C GLN A 74 -11.86 -9.57 11.53
N VAL A 75 -10.80 -9.05 12.15
CA VAL A 75 -10.11 -7.85 11.70
C VAL A 75 -9.57 -8.02 10.30
N THR A 76 -8.93 -9.15 9.99
CA THR A 76 -8.42 -9.43 8.63
C THR A 76 -9.51 -9.31 7.57
N LYS A 77 -10.73 -9.78 7.83
CA LYS A 77 -11.86 -9.64 6.90
C LYS A 77 -12.31 -8.18 6.74
N ILE A 78 -12.34 -7.43 7.85
CA ILE A 78 -12.77 -6.02 7.87
C ILE A 78 -11.77 -5.15 7.09
N VAL A 79 -10.47 -5.36 7.29
CA VAL A 79 -9.44 -4.48 6.70
C VAL A 79 -9.04 -4.87 5.29
N LEU A 80 -9.34 -6.10 4.85
CA LEU A 80 -8.89 -6.63 3.55
C LEU A 80 -9.22 -5.71 2.36
N PRO A 81 -10.44 -5.15 2.21
CA PRO A 81 -10.75 -4.25 1.11
C PRO A 81 -9.91 -2.97 1.15
N SER A 82 -9.72 -2.38 2.34
CA SER A 82 -8.88 -1.18 2.52
C SER A 82 -7.42 -1.46 2.22
N VAL A 83 -6.91 -2.63 2.61
CA VAL A 83 -5.53 -3.05 2.28
C VAL A 83 -5.34 -3.17 0.77
N PHE A 84 -6.31 -3.74 0.04
CA PHE A 84 -6.23 -3.78 -1.43
C PHE A 84 -6.29 -2.40 -2.07
N ASN A 85 -7.09 -1.49 -1.53
CA ASN A 85 -7.11 -0.10 -1.99
C ASN A 85 -5.74 0.58 -1.82
N GLU A 86 -5.05 0.34 -0.70
CA GLU A 86 -3.70 0.86 -0.51
C GLU A 86 -2.68 0.19 -1.44
N ILE A 87 -2.79 -1.12 -1.69
CA ILE A 87 -1.92 -1.80 -2.67
C ILE A 87 -2.11 -1.23 -4.09
N MET A 88 -3.36 -0.96 -4.50
CA MET A 88 -3.64 -0.32 -5.78
C MET A 88 -3.07 1.11 -5.85
N SER A 89 -3.09 1.83 -4.74
CA SER A 89 -2.47 3.15 -4.63
C SER A 89 -0.94 3.05 -4.70
N LEU A 90 -0.34 2.07 -4.02
CA LEU A 90 1.10 1.79 -4.07
C LEU A 90 1.59 1.55 -5.50
N VAL A 91 0.87 0.75 -6.29
CA VAL A 91 1.22 0.50 -7.70
C VAL A 91 1.24 1.78 -8.54
N LYS A 92 0.42 2.78 -8.23
CA LYS A 92 0.47 4.08 -8.90
C LYS A 92 1.62 4.93 -8.36
N ASP A 93 1.80 4.92 -7.06
CA ASP A 93 2.78 5.77 -6.38
C ASP A 93 4.23 5.34 -6.65
N THR A 94 4.48 4.07 -7.02
CA THR A 94 5.81 3.61 -7.50
C THR A 94 6.31 4.44 -8.67
N SER A 95 5.42 5.01 -9.49
CA SER A 95 5.82 5.91 -10.58
C SER A 95 6.60 7.12 -10.08
N LEU A 96 6.32 7.61 -8.86
CA LEU A 96 6.94 8.82 -8.31
C LEU A 96 8.46 8.72 -8.12
N VAL A 97 9.03 7.51 -8.21
CA VAL A 97 10.50 7.31 -8.19
C VAL A 97 11.22 8.00 -9.35
N TYR A 98 10.52 8.35 -10.43
CA TYR A 98 11.10 9.17 -11.52
C TYR A 98 11.66 10.51 -10.98
N ALA A 99 11.08 11.06 -9.90
CA ALA A 99 11.54 12.31 -9.28
C ALA A 99 12.91 12.19 -8.61
N LEU A 100 13.36 10.97 -8.31
CA LEU A 100 14.70 10.67 -7.82
C LEU A 100 15.67 10.30 -8.96
N GLY A 101 15.22 10.37 -10.21
CA GLY A 101 16.00 9.94 -11.37
C GLY A 101 16.18 8.43 -11.47
N ILE A 102 15.29 7.64 -10.83
CA ILE A 102 15.22 6.20 -11.03
C ILE A 102 14.39 5.96 -12.29
N SER A 103 14.92 5.15 -13.21
CA SER A 103 14.21 4.81 -14.44
C SER A 103 13.03 3.89 -14.15
N ASP A 104 11.83 4.38 -14.38
CA ASP A 104 10.57 3.64 -14.32
C ASP A 104 9.81 3.75 -15.66
N LEU A 105 8.59 3.22 -15.70
CA LEU A 105 7.70 3.30 -16.87
C LEU A 105 7.33 4.75 -17.25
N ILE A 106 7.13 5.65 -16.26
CA ILE A 106 6.85 7.06 -16.54
C ILE A 106 8.09 7.77 -17.10
N LEU A 107 9.29 7.51 -16.57
CA LEU A 107 10.51 8.11 -17.09
C LEU A 107 10.82 7.61 -18.50
N ALA A 108 10.63 6.31 -18.76
CA ALA A 108 10.81 5.73 -20.08
C ALA A 108 9.83 6.33 -21.10
N SER A 109 8.56 6.47 -20.73
CA SER A 109 7.55 7.07 -21.62
C SER A 109 7.79 8.56 -21.87
N ARG A 110 8.21 9.34 -20.86
CA ARG A 110 8.62 10.75 -21.05
C ARG A 110 9.82 10.87 -21.98
N THR A 111 10.80 9.98 -21.83
CA THR A 111 12.01 9.98 -22.67
C THR A 111 11.65 9.68 -24.12
N ALA A 112 10.82 8.66 -24.37
CA ALA A 112 10.33 8.35 -25.71
C ALA A 112 9.44 9.47 -26.28
N ALA A 113 8.56 10.05 -25.47
CA ALA A 113 7.68 11.13 -25.90
C ALA A 113 8.45 12.38 -26.35
N ASN A 114 9.51 12.74 -25.62
CA ASN A 114 10.40 13.84 -26.00
C ASN A 114 11.22 13.51 -27.26
N ARG A 115 11.72 12.27 -27.38
CA ARG A 115 12.48 11.83 -28.56
C ARG A 115 11.63 11.86 -29.82
N ASP A 116 10.39 11.39 -29.72
CA ASP A 116 9.49 11.20 -30.85
C ASP A 116 8.55 12.41 -31.06
N ALA A 117 8.73 13.49 -30.27
CA ALA A 117 7.87 14.68 -30.21
C ALA A 117 6.36 14.34 -30.20
N SER A 118 6.00 13.29 -29.47
CA SER A 118 4.66 12.68 -29.51
C SER A 118 4.22 12.20 -28.14
N LEU A 119 2.93 12.37 -27.81
CA LEU A 119 2.36 11.90 -26.54
C LEU A 119 1.99 10.41 -26.55
N VAL A 120 2.10 9.73 -27.70
CA VAL A 120 1.74 8.31 -27.85
C VAL A 120 2.41 7.40 -26.81
N PRO A 121 3.72 7.54 -26.49
CA PRO A 121 4.36 6.72 -25.47
C PRO A 121 3.77 6.90 -24.07
N MET A 122 3.26 8.09 -23.73
CA MET A 122 2.62 8.35 -22.44
C MET A 122 1.24 7.70 -22.35
N PHE A 123 0.48 7.69 -23.45
CA PHE A 123 -0.79 6.93 -23.51
C PHE A 123 -0.56 5.42 -23.35
N LEU A 124 0.49 4.88 -23.97
CA LEU A 124 0.84 3.47 -23.82
C LEU A 124 1.22 3.14 -22.37
N ALA A 125 2.03 3.98 -21.71
CA ALA A 125 2.34 3.82 -20.30
C ALA A 125 1.07 3.87 -19.42
N GLY A 126 0.15 4.79 -19.69
CA GLY A 126 -1.14 4.85 -19.03
C GLY A 126 -1.96 3.57 -19.19
N ALA A 127 -2.00 2.99 -20.40
CA ALA A 127 -2.67 1.72 -20.66
C ALA A 127 -2.03 0.55 -19.89
N ILE A 128 -0.70 0.51 -19.81
CA ILE A 128 0.02 -0.51 -19.02
C ILE A 128 -0.32 -0.38 -17.53
N TYR A 129 -0.28 0.83 -16.96
CA TYR A 129 -0.69 1.06 -15.57
C TYR A 129 -2.15 0.65 -15.33
N LEU A 130 -3.05 0.94 -16.28
CA LEU A 130 -4.45 0.54 -16.19
C LEU A 130 -4.61 -0.99 -16.17
N ILE A 131 -3.87 -1.71 -17.02
CA ILE A 131 -3.85 -3.18 -17.03
C ILE A 131 -3.33 -3.70 -15.70
N MET A 132 -2.22 -3.17 -15.18
CA MET A 132 -1.65 -3.58 -13.89
C MET A 132 -2.65 -3.39 -12.74
N ILE A 133 -3.27 -2.22 -12.64
CA ILE A 133 -4.29 -1.94 -11.62
C ILE A 133 -5.50 -2.85 -11.81
N GLY A 134 -5.92 -3.09 -13.06
CA GLY A 134 -6.99 -4.02 -13.40
C GLY A 134 -6.73 -5.45 -12.92
N LEU A 135 -5.51 -5.96 -13.12
CA LEU A 135 -5.09 -7.27 -12.62
C LEU A 135 -5.15 -7.33 -11.08
N VAL A 136 -4.62 -6.32 -10.40
CA VAL A 136 -4.69 -6.22 -8.93
C VAL A 136 -6.15 -6.17 -8.46
N THR A 137 -6.99 -5.42 -9.15
CA THR A 137 -8.43 -5.30 -8.84
C THR A 137 -9.15 -6.64 -8.97
N ILE A 138 -8.84 -7.42 -10.01
CA ILE A 138 -9.43 -8.77 -10.20
C ILE A 138 -9.02 -9.70 -9.06
N VAL A 139 -7.74 -9.68 -8.67
CA VAL A 139 -7.22 -10.48 -7.55
C VAL A 139 -7.89 -10.05 -6.23
N ALA A 140 -8.00 -8.73 -5.99
CA ALA A 140 -8.67 -8.18 -4.82
C ALA A 140 -10.13 -8.66 -4.72
N LYS A 141 -10.92 -8.49 -5.79
CA LYS A 141 -12.32 -8.94 -5.83
C LYS A 141 -12.48 -10.44 -5.58
N LYS A 142 -11.58 -11.26 -6.13
CA LYS A 142 -11.61 -12.72 -5.93
C LYS A 142 -11.33 -13.08 -4.47
N LEU A 143 -10.39 -12.39 -3.82
CA LEU A 143 -10.06 -12.59 -2.42
C LEU A 143 -11.17 -12.07 -1.51
N GLU A 144 -11.69 -10.86 -1.75
CA GLU A 144 -12.84 -10.32 -1.01
C GLU A 144 -14.05 -11.27 -1.06
N LYS A 145 -14.38 -11.81 -2.24
CA LYS A 145 -15.48 -12.79 -2.38
C LYS A 145 -15.23 -14.05 -1.55
N LYS A 146 -13.99 -14.53 -1.46
CA LYS A 146 -13.62 -15.69 -0.62
C LYS A 146 -13.79 -15.40 0.87
N TYR A 147 -13.50 -14.17 1.31
CA TYR A 147 -13.60 -13.78 2.73
C TYR A 147 -14.99 -13.27 3.15
N SER A 148 -15.86 -12.93 2.20
CA SER A 148 -17.23 -12.43 2.42
C SER A 148 -18.26 -13.52 2.82
N TYR A 149 -17.84 -14.76 3.12
CA TYR A 149 -18.74 -15.92 3.27
C TYR A 149 -19.68 -15.88 4.51
N TYR A 150 -19.47 -14.96 5.46
CA TYR A 150 -20.40 -14.75 6.58
C TYR A 150 -20.75 -13.26 6.66
N ARG A 151 -21.87 -12.89 6.04
CA ARG A 151 -22.57 -11.63 6.27
C ARG A 151 -23.83 -11.91 7.07
#